data_AF-A0A927UWC0-F1
#
_entry.id   AF-A0A927UWC0-F1
#
_cell.length_a   1.000
_cell.length_b   1.000
_cell.length_c   1.000
_cell.angle_alpha   90.00
_cell.angle_beta   90.00
_cell.angle_gamma   90.00
#
_symmetry.space_group_name_H-M   'P 1'
#
loop_
_entity.id
_entity.type
_entity.pdbx_description
1 polymer ?
#
loop_
_entity_poly.entity_id
_entity_poly.type
_entity_poly.pdbx_seq_one_letter_code
_entity_poly.pdbx_strand_id
1 'polypeptide(L)'
;MNMKLDFKRLFKPVASTVLSAALVIVSLSSGSTANTLYCRAAATLADFSFDISDGVSTAKDLNDTYKTNADSGYKPTGGTNSSSSLLFASVAGTQTGSYKKLEWSKASDYSYNNSRLPQTPIIAASEKNPWGTTPFFLVKTSTKGYEDLKITFRIGASKKGPKNYKLELSTDGKSYSTVSASAFSLDTNKVLYSKSIALPKNACNQSVIYIKIVAASTATVEGGDFTAAKASGEIAINNISVTGNAVAAPTATPKATTAPSATTKPLKPSDNTSNATTNNSENNNSTTTVQKQKTIKSLKLTSYKKNSKLIKGKTIKKATVFVTVKGKKYTATSSKTGSFKVKLSKKLKKGNKITVYATKKGYTQSKTKSYKVK
;
A
#
# COMPACT_ATOMS: atom_id res chain seq x y z
N MET A 1 13.22 51.69 49.74
CA MET A 1 14.01 51.17 48.61
C MET A 1 13.95 49.65 48.63
N ASN A 2 13.11 49.04 47.79
CA ASN A 2 13.23 47.63 47.39
C ASN A 2 12.36 47.40 46.14
N MET A 3 12.94 46.78 45.12
CA MET A 3 12.47 46.86 43.73
C MET A 3 11.64 45.64 43.36
N LYS A 4 10.40 45.83 42.88
CA LYS A 4 9.64 44.75 42.23
C LYS A 4 10.28 44.43 40.88
N LEU A 5 10.95 43.28 40.77
CA LEU A 5 11.35 42.74 39.47
C LEU A 5 10.15 42.08 38.78
N ASP A 6 9.62 42.73 37.75
CA ASP A 6 8.59 42.19 36.87
C ASP A 6 9.24 41.24 35.83
N PHE A 7 9.12 39.93 36.04
CA PHE A 7 9.78 38.91 35.23
C PHE A 7 8.98 38.51 33.98
N LYS A 8 8.53 39.49 33.19
CA LYS A 8 8.06 39.27 31.81
C LYS A 8 9.22 38.85 30.88
N ARG A 9 9.73 37.63 31.04
CA ARG A 9 10.62 37.03 30.04
C ARG A 9 9.83 36.40 28.90
N LEU A 10 10.00 36.98 27.72
CA LEU A 10 9.56 36.43 26.44
C LEU A 10 10.03 34.99 26.26
N PHE A 11 9.12 34.03 26.33
CA PHE A 11 9.27 32.78 25.58
C PHE A 11 8.51 32.92 24.26
N LYS A 12 9.23 33.35 23.21
CA LYS A 12 8.74 33.17 21.84
C LYS A 12 8.68 31.66 21.57
N PRO A 13 7.58 31.10 21.05
CA PRO A 13 7.59 29.73 20.60
C PRO A 13 8.61 29.59 19.46
N VAL A 14 9.61 28.73 19.64
CA VAL A 14 10.50 28.34 18.56
C VAL A 14 9.66 27.50 17.59
N ALA A 15 9.24 28.12 16.49
CA ALA A 15 8.61 27.40 15.40
C ALA A 15 9.64 26.37 14.89
N SER A 16 9.39 25.09 15.18
CA SER A 16 10.23 23.99 14.67
C SER A 16 9.91 23.78 13.20
N THR A 17 10.43 24.68 12.36
CA THR A 17 10.34 24.56 10.91
C THR A 17 11.16 23.34 10.50
N VAL A 18 10.50 22.22 10.24
CA VAL A 18 11.11 21.06 9.60
C VAL A 18 11.41 21.45 8.15
N LEU A 19 12.55 22.12 7.97
CA LEU A 19 13.05 22.53 6.67
C LEU A 19 13.38 21.26 5.88
N SER A 20 12.44 20.86 5.03
CA SER A 20 12.65 19.76 4.09
C SER A 20 13.64 20.25 3.03
N ALA A 21 14.93 20.04 3.30
CA ALA A 21 16.03 20.48 2.46
C ALA A 21 15.95 19.78 1.09
N ALA A 22 15.30 20.43 0.13
CA ALA A 22 15.38 20.09 -1.27
C ALA A 22 16.80 20.43 -1.75
N LEU A 23 17.68 19.43 -1.75
CA LEU A 23 19.04 19.55 -2.27
C LEU A 23 19.02 19.77 -3.79
N VAL A 24 18.94 21.04 -4.21
CA VAL A 24 19.05 21.43 -5.61
C VAL A 24 20.53 21.44 -5.99
N ILE A 25 21.01 20.30 -6.51
CA ILE A 25 22.33 20.24 -7.14
C ILE A 25 22.20 20.85 -8.54
N VAL A 26 22.67 22.09 -8.67
CA VAL A 26 23.03 22.67 -9.97
C VAL A 26 24.38 22.11 -10.36
N SER A 27 24.44 21.21 -11.34
CA SER A 27 25.68 20.75 -11.93
C SER A 27 25.92 21.44 -13.28
N LEU A 28 26.84 22.41 -13.27
CA LEU A 28 27.49 22.89 -14.49
C LEU A 28 28.44 21.81 -15.03
N SER A 29 28.61 21.79 -16.36
CA SER A 29 29.17 20.69 -17.13
C SER A 29 30.69 20.51 -16.98
N SER A 30 31.15 19.26 -16.97
CA SER A 30 32.26 18.79 -17.83
C SER A 30 32.26 17.26 -17.92
N GLY A 31 32.73 16.72 -19.04
CA GLY A 31 32.50 15.32 -19.40
C GLY A 31 33.37 14.31 -18.65
N SER A 32 32.73 13.42 -17.90
CA SER A 32 33.19 12.04 -17.71
C SER A 32 31.99 11.14 -17.39
N THR A 33 31.91 9.96 -18.02
CA THR A 33 30.79 9.02 -17.83
C THR A 33 30.97 8.18 -16.56
N ALA A 34 31.00 8.85 -15.41
CA ALA A 34 30.81 8.18 -14.13
C ALA A 34 29.35 7.72 -14.03
N ASN A 35 29.13 6.39 -13.93
CA ASN A 35 27.82 5.82 -13.59
C ASN A 35 27.53 6.09 -12.10
N THR A 36 27.25 7.35 -11.78
CA THR A 36 26.90 7.81 -10.44
C THR A 36 25.53 7.22 -10.09
N LEU A 37 25.55 6.15 -9.30
CA LEU A 37 24.35 5.51 -8.76
C LEU A 37 23.66 6.46 -7.78
N TYR A 38 22.87 7.39 -8.33
CA TYR A 38 22.11 8.35 -7.56
C TYR A 38 21.05 7.59 -6.74
N CYS A 39 21.32 7.38 -5.46
CA CYS A 39 20.36 6.82 -4.53
C CYS A 39 19.21 7.81 -4.39
N ARG A 40 18.14 7.62 -5.17
CA ARG A 40 16.94 8.45 -5.09
C ARG A 40 16.30 8.22 -3.73
N ALA A 41 16.35 9.24 -2.87
CA ALA A 41 15.68 9.21 -1.58
C ALA A 41 14.19 8.85 -1.76
N ALA A 42 13.67 8.02 -0.85
CA ALA A 42 12.27 7.61 -0.88
C ALA A 42 11.36 8.83 -0.69
N ALA A 43 10.37 8.97 -1.57
CA ALA A 43 9.40 10.06 -1.49
C ALA A 43 8.29 9.72 -0.49
N THR A 44 7.88 10.70 0.32
CA THR A 44 6.69 10.60 1.17
C THR A 44 5.42 10.79 0.34
N LEU A 45 4.61 9.75 0.25
CA LEU A 45 3.41 9.69 -0.58
C LEU A 45 2.19 10.26 0.16
N ALA A 46 2.09 9.98 1.45
CA ALA A 46 1.09 10.53 2.36
C ALA A 46 1.64 10.49 3.79
N ASP A 47 1.51 11.60 4.52
CA ASP A 47 1.92 11.70 5.92
C ASP A 47 0.76 12.19 6.79
N PHE A 48 0.37 11.40 7.80
CA PHE A 48 -0.65 11.73 8.78
C PHE A 48 0.04 11.90 10.14
N SER A 49 0.69 13.05 10.30
CA SER A 49 1.25 13.53 11.56
C SER A 49 0.38 14.68 12.05
N PHE A 50 -0.51 14.42 13.00
CA PHE A 50 -1.43 15.40 13.55
C PHE A 50 -0.88 15.99 14.85
N ASP A 51 -1.10 17.29 15.06
CA ASP A 51 -0.82 18.01 16.30
C ASP A 51 -2.04 18.87 16.68
N ILE A 52 -2.35 18.96 17.98
CA ILE A 52 -3.46 19.79 18.45
C ILE A 52 -3.18 21.28 18.25
N SER A 53 -1.90 21.70 18.18
CA SER A 53 -1.53 23.10 17.90
C SER A 53 -1.84 23.58 16.49
N ASP A 54 -2.19 22.67 15.56
CA ASP A 54 -2.68 23.06 14.22
C ASP A 54 -4.11 23.65 14.29
N GLY A 55 -4.83 23.41 15.40
CA GLY A 55 -6.20 23.86 15.62
C GLY A 55 -6.32 25.20 16.35
N VAL A 56 -7.56 25.72 16.37
CA VAL A 56 -7.93 26.82 17.28
C VAL A 56 -8.08 26.31 18.71
N SER A 57 -7.89 27.18 19.71
CA SER A 57 -7.96 26.83 21.15
C SER A 57 -9.30 26.22 21.61
N THR A 58 -10.37 26.38 20.82
CA THR A 58 -11.70 25.81 21.09
C THR A 58 -11.94 24.45 20.43
N ALA A 59 -10.98 23.90 19.67
CA ALA A 59 -11.12 22.62 18.99
C ALA A 59 -11.16 21.45 19.99
N LYS A 60 -12.19 20.61 19.89
CA LYS A 60 -12.44 19.51 20.85
C LYS A 60 -11.91 18.16 20.36
N ASP A 61 -11.67 18.03 19.06
CA ASP A 61 -11.23 16.80 18.40
C ASP A 61 -10.56 17.09 17.03
N LEU A 62 -10.19 16.04 16.30
CA LEU A 62 -9.52 16.20 15.00
C LEU A 62 -10.45 16.73 13.89
N ASN A 63 -11.77 16.59 14.01
CA ASN A 63 -12.71 17.20 13.05
C ASN A 63 -12.68 18.72 13.17
N ASP A 64 -12.72 19.23 14.40
CA ASP A 64 -12.61 20.68 14.67
C ASP A 64 -11.24 21.22 14.24
N THR A 65 -10.16 20.49 14.59
CA THR A 65 -8.77 20.87 14.31
C THR A 65 -8.50 20.97 12.81
N TYR A 66 -8.88 19.95 12.03
CA TYR A 66 -8.59 19.84 10.59
C TYR A 66 -9.79 20.09 9.67
N LYS A 67 -10.90 20.62 10.20
CA LYS A 67 -12.13 20.95 9.48
C LYS A 67 -12.63 19.80 8.59
N THR A 68 -12.70 18.60 9.17
CA THR A 68 -13.05 17.35 8.45
C THR A 68 -14.19 16.60 9.13
N ASN A 69 -14.66 15.51 8.50
CA ASN A 69 -15.65 14.60 9.04
C ASN A 69 -15.13 13.16 8.95
N ALA A 70 -15.33 12.35 10.00
CA ALA A 70 -14.92 10.95 10.09
C ALA A 70 -15.30 10.11 8.85
N ASP A 71 -16.51 10.27 8.31
CA ASP A 71 -16.98 9.52 7.13
C ASP A 71 -16.34 9.99 5.82
N SER A 72 -15.88 11.25 5.77
CA SER A 72 -15.11 11.78 4.64
C SER A 72 -13.61 11.45 4.73
N GLY A 73 -13.12 11.14 5.93
CA GLY A 73 -11.75 10.77 6.26
C GLY A 73 -10.84 11.97 6.54
N TYR A 74 -9.85 11.75 7.40
CA TYR A 74 -8.83 12.74 7.74
C TYR A 74 -7.85 12.91 6.58
N LYS A 75 -7.51 14.15 6.26
CA LYS A 75 -6.46 14.46 5.26
C LYS A 75 -5.07 14.28 5.89
N PRO A 76 -4.08 13.85 5.10
CA PRO A 76 -2.69 13.90 5.55
C PRO A 76 -2.21 15.35 5.67
N THR A 77 -1.32 15.60 6.62
CA THR A 77 -0.61 16.88 6.80
C THR A 77 0.53 17.05 5.80
N GLY A 78 0.96 15.99 5.11
CA GLY A 78 1.98 16.08 4.05
C GLY A 78 2.00 14.95 3.01
N GLY A 79 3.00 15.00 2.13
CA GLY A 79 3.28 13.99 1.09
C GLY A 79 2.65 14.27 -0.28
N THR A 80 3.16 13.62 -1.33
CA THR A 80 2.86 13.94 -2.74
C THR A 80 1.40 13.70 -3.15
N ASN A 81 0.65 12.88 -2.41
CA ASN A 81 -0.75 12.55 -2.70
C ASN A 81 -1.73 13.20 -1.71
N SER A 82 -1.32 14.28 -1.03
CA SER A 82 -2.04 14.84 0.12
C SER A 82 -3.52 15.18 -0.16
N SER A 83 -3.82 15.70 -1.35
CA SER A 83 -5.19 16.01 -1.79
C SER A 83 -6.10 14.78 -1.93
N SER A 84 -5.55 13.61 -2.23
CA SER A 84 -6.31 12.39 -2.61
C SER A 84 -6.26 11.26 -1.58
N SER A 85 -5.30 11.31 -0.67
CA SER A 85 -5.14 10.33 0.40
C SER A 85 -6.05 10.64 1.59
N LEU A 86 -6.42 9.61 2.35
CA LEU A 86 -7.34 9.70 3.48
C LEU A 86 -6.96 8.68 4.56
N LEU A 87 -7.14 9.05 5.82
CA LEU A 87 -7.13 8.16 6.98
C LEU A 87 -8.55 8.01 7.52
N PHE A 88 -8.92 6.81 7.93
CA PHE A 88 -10.17 6.52 8.62
C PHE A 88 -9.92 5.64 9.85
N ALA A 89 -10.82 5.67 10.82
CA ALA A 89 -10.81 4.81 12.00
C ALA A 89 -12.15 4.07 12.15
N SER A 90 -12.13 2.86 12.72
CA SER A 90 -13.33 2.06 12.98
C SER A 90 -13.20 1.23 14.25
N VAL A 91 -14.27 1.19 15.05
CA VAL A 91 -14.40 0.27 16.20
C VAL A 91 -14.73 -1.18 15.80
N ALA A 92 -15.09 -1.43 14.53
CA ALA A 92 -15.55 -2.75 14.06
C ALA A 92 -15.10 -3.07 12.62
N GLY A 93 -15.13 -4.37 12.25
CA GLY A 93 -14.56 -4.89 11.00
C GLY A 93 -15.35 -4.65 9.72
N THR A 94 -16.66 -4.37 9.80
CA THR A 94 -17.54 -4.15 8.65
C THR A 94 -17.37 -2.74 8.09
N GLN A 95 -17.17 -2.62 6.77
CA GLN A 95 -17.07 -1.32 6.08
C GLN A 95 -18.43 -0.61 5.88
N THR A 96 -19.50 -1.09 6.52
CA THR A 96 -20.86 -0.61 6.29
C THR A 96 -21.30 0.29 7.43
N GLY A 97 -21.42 1.59 7.18
CA GLY A 97 -22.25 2.47 8.03
C GLY A 97 -21.56 3.12 9.24
N SER A 98 -20.36 3.66 9.03
CA SER A 98 -19.83 4.91 9.62
C SER A 98 -18.42 4.72 10.16
N TYR A 99 -17.46 5.43 9.58
CA TYR A 99 -16.15 5.59 10.20
C TYR A 99 -16.31 6.43 11.47
N LYS A 100 -15.39 6.25 12.41
CA LYS A 100 -15.47 6.86 13.73
C LYS A 100 -14.50 8.01 13.84
N LYS A 101 -14.93 9.02 14.60
CA LYS A 101 -14.17 10.23 14.84
C LYS A 101 -12.87 9.89 15.56
N LEU A 102 -11.78 10.51 15.14
CA LEU A 102 -10.56 10.58 15.94
C LEU A 102 -10.71 11.72 16.94
N GLU A 103 -10.58 11.39 18.21
CA GLU A 103 -10.63 12.32 19.33
C GLU A 103 -9.20 12.65 19.80
N TRP A 104 -9.05 13.77 20.50
CA TRP A 104 -7.82 14.06 21.21
C TRP A 104 -7.80 13.31 22.54
N SER A 105 -6.73 12.56 22.83
CA SER A 105 -6.50 12.04 24.18
C SER A 105 -6.39 13.18 25.19
N LYS A 106 -6.39 12.88 26.48
CA LYS A 106 -5.90 13.86 27.46
C LYS A 106 -4.41 14.16 27.18
N ALA A 107 -3.97 15.37 27.49
CA ALA A 107 -2.55 15.71 27.42
C ALA A 107 -1.75 14.83 28.40
N SER A 108 -0.51 14.47 28.06
CA SER A 108 0.38 13.64 28.89
C SER A 108 -0.11 12.22 29.22
N ASP A 109 -1.25 11.80 28.65
CA ASP A 109 -1.91 10.51 28.89
C ASP A 109 -1.21 9.36 28.15
N TYR A 110 -0.69 9.63 26.96
CA TYR A 110 0.14 8.71 26.18
C TYR A 110 1.62 9.12 26.21
N SER A 111 2.51 8.15 25.98
CA SER A 111 3.96 8.36 25.94
C SER A 111 4.63 7.68 24.75
N TYR A 112 5.81 8.17 24.36
CA TYR A 112 6.69 7.60 23.34
C TYR A 112 8.14 7.84 23.75
N ASN A 113 9.01 6.83 23.63
CA ASN A 113 10.42 6.88 24.05
C ASN A 113 10.59 7.54 25.45
N ASN A 114 9.86 7.03 26.44
CA ASN A 114 9.84 7.50 27.84
C ASN A 114 9.40 8.97 28.05
N SER A 115 8.96 9.66 26.99
CA SER A 115 8.49 11.04 27.04
C SER A 115 6.96 11.08 26.96
N ARG A 116 6.33 11.85 27.85
CA ARG A 116 4.89 12.12 27.77
C ARG A 116 4.58 12.99 26.56
N LEU A 117 3.53 12.66 25.84
CA LEU A 117 3.12 13.36 24.63
C LEU A 117 2.10 14.49 24.94
N PRO A 118 1.93 15.48 24.06
CA PRO A 118 0.70 16.25 24.01
C PRO A 118 -0.50 15.33 23.68
N GLN A 119 -1.69 15.93 23.55
CA GLN A 119 -2.87 15.23 23.06
C GLN A 119 -2.54 14.42 21.80
N THR A 120 -2.90 13.14 21.79
CA THR A 120 -2.62 12.19 20.71
C THR A 120 -3.95 11.76 20.08
N PRO A 121 -4.04 11.55 18.75
CA PRO A 121 -5.27 11.08 18.13
C PRO A 121 -5.64 9.68 18.62
N ILE A 122 -6.86 9.51 19.12
CA ILE A 122 -7.41 8.25 19.61
C ILE A 122 -8.73 7.90 18.94
N ILE A 123 -9.05 6.62 18.90
CA ILE A 123 -10.42 6.11 18.80
C ILE A 123 -10.74 5.37 20.10
N ALA A 124 -11.87 5.71 20.71
CA ALA A 124 -12.35 5.11 21.96
C ALA A 124 -13.64 4.30 21.72
N ALA A 125 -13.80 3.22 22.47
CA ALA A 125 -15.09 2.55 22.57
C ALA A 125 -16.00 3.27 23.57
N SER A 126 -17.32 3.12 23.36
CA SER A 126 -18.37 3.57 24.27
C SER A 126 -19.61 2.70 24.07
N GLU A 127 -20.65 2.87 24.89
CA GLU A 127 -21.92 2.14 24.75
C GLU A 127 -22.57 2.33 23.37
N LYS A 128 -22.45 3.55 22.82
CA LYS A 128 -22.95 3.91 21.48
C LYS A 128 -22.03 3.42 20.35
N ASN A 129 -20.75 3.18 20.65
CA ASN A 129 -19.73 2.79 19.68
C ASN A 129 -18.86 1.65 20.26
N PRO A 130 -19.42 0.45 20.48
CA PRO A 130 -18.69 -0.63 21.12
C PRO A 130 -17.65 -1.25 20.19
N TRP A 131 -16.59 -1.84 20.75
CA TRP A 131 -15.65 -2.66 19.99
C TRP A 131 -16.35 -3.87 19.36
N GLY A 132 -16.24 -3.99 18.03
CA GLY A 132 -16.36 -5.28 17.35
C GLY A 132 -15.04 -6.05 17.40
N THR A 133 -14.99 -7.26 16.85
CA THR A 133 -13.80 -8.15 16.95
C THR A 133 -12.53 -7.65 16.23
N THR A 134 -12.66 -6.67 15.33
CA THR A 134 -11.60 -6.23 14.41
C THR A 134 -11.61 -4.71 14.18
N PRO A 135 -11.42 -3.89 15.23
CA PRO A 135 -11.18 -2.46 15.06
C PRO A 135 -9.93 -2.21 14.20
N PHE A 136 -9.96 -1.12 13.42
CA PHE A 136 -8.87 -0.80 12.50
C PHE A 136 -8.73 0.70 12.22
N PHE A 137 -7.52 1.09 11.82
CA PHE A 137 -7.28 2.30 11.04
C PHE A 137 -7.07 1.93 9.58
N LEU A 138 -7.55 2.76 8.65
CA LEU A 138 -7.45 2.54 7.21
C LEU A 138 -6.79 3.74 6.53
N VAL A 139 -5.60 3.52 5.97
CA VAL A 139 -4.94 4.48 5.07
C VAL A 139 -5.33 4.17 3.63
N LYS A 140 -5.86 5.16 2.93
CA LYS A 140 -6.08 5.16 1.49
C LYS A 140 -5.09 6.12 0.85
N THR A 141 -4.27 5.66 -0.11
CA THR A 141 -3.30 6.50 -0.83
C THR A 141 -3.10 5.99 -2.26
N SER A 142 -2.58 6.83 -3.15
CA SER A 142 -1.97 6.36 -4.40
C SER A 142 -0.55 5.84 -4.15
N THR A 143 -0.08 4.96 -5.02
CA THR A 143 1.32 4.54 -5.13
C THR A 143 1.79 4.58 -6.59
N LYS A 144 1.07 5.34 -7.43
CA LYS A 144 1.28 5.38 -8.87
C LYS A 144 2.65 5.96 -9.18
N GLY A 145 3.47 5.22 -9.93
CA GLY A 145 4.85 5.61 -10.21
C GLY A 145 5.85 5.30 -9.09
N TYR A 146 5.45 4.61 -8.01
CA TYR A 146 6.33 4.26 -6.89
C TYR A 146 6.44 2.75 -6.66
N GLU A 147 7.62 2.34 -6.19
CA GLU A 147 7.93 1.00 -5.71
C GLU A 147 8.69 1.03 -4.38
N ASP A 148 9.13 -0.15 -3.91
CA ASP A 148 9.87 -0.35 -2.65
C ASP A 148 9.20 0.35 -1.45
N LEU A 149 7.88 0.20 -1.43
CA LEU A 149 6.97 0.91 -0.55
C LEU A 149 7.15 0.48 0.90
N LYS A 150 7.03 1.44 1.82
CA LYS A 150 7.06 1.22 3.26
C LYS A 150 5.95 2.04 3.91
N ILE A 151 5.30 1.49 4.92
CA ILE A 151 4.49 2.26 5.87
C ILE A 151 5.21 2.31 7.22
N THR A 152 5.21 3.50 7.80
CA THR A 152 5.63 3.74 9.20
C THR A 152 4.45 4.34 9.96
N PHE A 153 4.37 4.09 11.26
CA PHE A 153 3.35 4.66 12.14
C PHE A 153 3.76 4.49 13.62
N ARG A 154 3.17 5.31 14.49
CA ARG A 154 3.19 5.08 15.94
C ARG A 154 1.78 4.69 16.39
N ILE A 155 1.65 3.57 17.11
CA ILE A 155 0.36 3.07 17.61
C ILE A 155 0.47 2.68 19.09
N GLY A 156 -0.52 3.02 19.89
CA GLY A 156 -0.62 2.64 21.31
C GLY A 156 -2.05 2.24 21.65
N ALA A 157 -2.26 1.64 22.81
CA ALA A 157 -3.60 1.32 23.31
C ALA A 157 -3.65 1.46 24.84
N SER A 158 -4.85 1.73 25.36
CA SER A 158 -5.06 1.69 26.81
C SER A 158 -5.19 0.26 27.31
N LYS A 159 -5.21 0.06 28.63
CA LYS A 159 -5.31 -1.26 29.27
C LYS A 159 -6.42 -2.18 28.77
N LYS A 160 -7.57 -1.61 28.36
CA LYS A 160 -8.72 -2.35 27.77
C LYS A 160 -8.78 -2.26 26.23
N GLY A 161 -7.86 -1.56 25.59
CA GLY A 161 -7.73 -1.55 24.14
C GLY A 161 -7.09 -2.84 23.59
N PRO A 162 -7.25 -3.13 22.28
CA PRO A 162 -6.61 -4.27 21.61
C PRO A 162 -5.08 -4.33 21.78
N LYS A 163 -4.57 -5.54 22.01
CA LYS A 163 -3.13 -5.82 22.16
C LYS A 163 -2.45 -6.17 20.83
N ASN A 164 -3.05 -7.07 20.06
CA ASN A 164 -2.41 -7.69 18.90
C ASN A 164 -2.90 -7.06 17.60
N TYR A 165 -2.00 -6.77 16.69
CA TYR A 165 -2.28 -6.13 15.40
C TYR A 165 -1.56 -6.82 14.25
N LYS A 166 -2.06 -6.56 13.04
CA LYS A 166 -1.43 -6.92 11.76
C LYS A 166 -1.73 -5.85 10.71
N LEU A 167 -1.01 -5.86 9.60
CA LEU A 167 -1.42 -5.13 8.40
C LEU A 167 -2.21 -6.00 7.44
N GLU A 168 -3.26 -5.43 6.84
CA GLU A 168 -3.93 -6.00 5.68
C GLU A 168 -3.96 -4.99 4.53
N LEU A 169 -3.71 -5.46 3.31
CA LEU A 169 -3.65 -4.64 2.10
C LEU A 169 -4.79 -5.01 1.14
N SER A 170 -5.42 -4.01 0.54
CA SER A 170 -6.30 -4.13 -0.63
C SER A 170 -5.92 -3.16 -1.74
N THR A 171 -6.17 -3.54 -2.99
CA THR A 171 -6.03 -2.68 -4.19
C THR A 171 -7.38 -2.36 -4.86
N ASP A 172 -8.49 -2.78 -4.25
CA ASP A 172 -9.86 -2.51 -4.71
C ASP A 172 -10.81 -2.00 -3.62
N GLY A 173 -10.33 -1.92 -2.37
CA GLY A 173 -11.09 -1.49 -1.20
C GLY A 173 -12.04 -2.55 -0.65
N LYS A 174 -12.09 -3.76 -1.24
CA LYS A 174 -13.07 -4.81 -0.92
C LYS A 174 -12.40 -6.07 -0.40
N SER A 175 -11.46 -6.62 -1.14
CA SER A 175 -10.73 -7.82 -0.77
C SER A 175 -9.40 -7.45 -0.14
N TYR A 176 -9.20 -7.85 1.11
CA TYR A 176 -8.00 -7.58 1.90
C TYR A 176 -7.17 -8.86 2.04
N SER A 177 -5.84 -8.70 2.09
CA SER A 177 -4.88 -9.78 2.31
C SER A 177 -3.86 -9.36 3.35
N THR A 178 -3.60 -10.21 4.34
CA THR A 178 -2.57 -9.95 5.37
C THR A 178 -1.21 -9.75 4.73
N VAL A 179 -0.48 -8.71 5.17
CA VAL A 179 0.91 -8.49 4.78
C VAL A 179 1.80 -9.45 5.58
N SER A 180 2.67 -10.20 4.92
CA SER A 180 3.60 -11.12 5.58
C SER A 180 4.50 -10.40 6.59
N ALA A 181 4.80 -11.05 7.71
CA ALA A 181 5.63 -10.50 8.80
C ALA A 181 5.16 -9.13 9.36
N SER A 182 3.87 -8.80 9.24
CA SER A 182 3.29 -7.54 9.75
C SER A 182 2.61 -7.65 11.12
N ALA A 183 2.62 -8.84 11.74
CA ALA A 183 1.99 -9.05 13.05
C ALA A 183 2.88 -8.49 14.18
N PHE A 184 2.26 -7.83 15.16
CA PHE A 184 2.94 -7.32 16.35
C PHE A 184 1.96 -7.17 17.52
N SER A 185 2.51 -7.01 18.73
CA SER A 185 1.77 -6.74 19.96
C SER A 185 2.14 -5.39 20.57
N LEU A 186 1.26 -4.89 21.44
CA LEU A 186 1.48 -3.76 22.34
C LEU A 186 1.48 -4.29 23.78
N ASP A 187 2.57 -4.09 24.50
CA ASP A 187 2.79 -4.74 25.81
C ASP A 187 2.71 -3.77 26.99
N THR A 188 2.47 -2.48 26.75
CA THR A 188 2.43 -1.45 27.79
C THR A 188 1.28 -0.47 27.56
N ASN A 189 0.47 -0.27 28.60
CA ASN A 189 -0.67 0.63 28.63
C ASN A 189 -0.24 2.08 28.35
N LYS A 190 -0.91 2.71 27.38
CA LYS A 190 -0.67 4.08 26.89
C LYS A 190 0.77 4.40 26.44
N VAL A 191 1.52 3.40 25.99
CA VAL A 191 2.79 3.59 25.26
C VAL A 191 2.56 3.45 23.76
N LEU A 192 3.06 4.40 22.97
CA LEU A 192 3.10 4.30 21.51
C LEU A 192 4.33 3.49 21.08
N TYR A 193 4.12 2.52 20.20
CA TYR A 193 5.16 1.74 19.57
C TYR A 193 5.33 2.23 18.13
N SER A 194 6.57 2.57 17.77
CA SER A 194 6.93 2.82 16.36
C SER A 194 7.01 1.51 15.60
N LYS A 195 6.41 1.45 14.42
CA LYS A 195 6.49 0.31 13.49
C LYS A 195 6.89 0.81 12.10
N SER A 196 7.68 0.01 11.40
CA SER A 196 8.15 0.23 10.03
C SER A 196 8.03 -1.07 9.25
N ILE A 197 7.06 -1.15 8.33
CA ILE A 197 6.71 -2.39 7.63
C ILE A 197 6.79 -2.16 6.11
N ALA A 198 7.55 -3.01 5.42
CA ALA A 198 7.60 -3.00 3.97
C ALA A 198 6.28 -3.50 3.37
N LEU A 199 5.76 -2.80 2.37
CA LEU A 199 4.53 -3.20 1.69
C LEU A 199 4.85 -4.15 0.52
N PRO A 200 4.03 -5.18 0.28
CA PRO A 200 4.30 -6.20 -0.73
C PRO A 200 4.24 -5.63 -2.16
N LYS A 201 4.95 -6.24 -3.12
CA LYS A 201 5.11 -5.68 -4.48
C LYS A 201 3.79 -5.48 -5.25
N ASN A 202 2.68 -6.14 -4.85
CA ASN A 202 1.35 -5.86 -5.40
C ASN A 202 0.80 -4.48 -4.99
N ALA A 203 1.31 -3.84 -3.94
CA ALA A 203 1.04 -2.46 -3.58
C ALA A 203 1.70 -1.44 -4.52
N CYS A 204 2.76 -1.81 -5.24
CA CYS A 204 3.55 -0.91 -6.07
C CYS A 204 2.81 -0.45 -7.33
N ASN A 205 3.02 0.81 -7.72
CA ASN A 205 2.52 1.41 -8.96
C ASN A 205 0.98 1.35 -9.15
N GLN A 206 0.22 1.31 -8.06
CA GLN A 206 -1.24 1.24 -8.06
C GLN A 206 -1.86 2.64 -8.05
N SER A 207 -3.00 2.81 -8.73
CA SER A 207 -3.74 4.08 -8.70
C SER A 207 -4.29 4.41 -7.31
N VAL A 208 -4.63 3.37 -6.53
CA VAL A 208 -5.05 3.46 -5.13
C VAL A 208 -4.71 2.15 -4.42
N ILE A 209 -4.29 2.23 -3.17
CA ILE A 209 -4.22 1.12 -2.22
C ILE A 209 -4.94 1.50 -0.93
N TYR A 210 -5.25 0.47 -0.15
CA TYR A 210 -5.96 0.52 1.12
C TYR A 210 -5.17 -0.33 2.11
N ILE A 211 -4.60 0.29 3.15
CA ILE A 211 -3.78 -0.36 4.18
C ILE A 211 -4.56 -0.29 5.48
N LYS A 212 -5.01 -1.43 6.00
CA LYS A 212 -5.57 -1.56 7.34
C LYS A 212 -4.46 -1.85 8.34
N ILE A 213 -4.43 -1.09 9.43
CA ILE A 213 -3.77 -1.48 10.70
C ILE A 213 -4.92 -2.00 11.57
N VAL A 214 -5.04 -3.33 11.70
CA VAL A 214 -6.23 -4.00 12.24
C VAL A 214 -5.87 -4.91 13.41
N ALA A 215 -6.75 -4.98 14.41
CA ALA A 215 -6.61 -5.93 15.51
C ALA A 215 -6.57 -7.39 14.97
N ALA A 216 -5.61 -8.17 15.46
CA ALA A 216 -5.36 -9.55 15.06
C ALA A 216 -5.98 -10.58 16.03
N SER A 217 -6.34 -10.16 17.24
CA SER A 217 -7.16 -10.94 18.18
C SER A 217 -7.95 -10.00 19.11
N THR A 218 -8.81 -10.56 19.96
CA THR A 218 -9.64 -9.83 20.93
C THR A 218 -8.94 -9.53 22.28
N ALA A 219 -7.68 -9.96 22.44
CA ALA A 219 -6.93 -9.76 23.69
C ALA A 219 -6.61 -8.28 23.95
N THR A 220 -6.65 -7.88 25.23
CA THR A 220 -6.30 -6.51 25.67
C THR A 220 -4.87 -6.38 26.20
N VAL A 221 -4.35 -5.14 26.27
CA VAL A 221 -2.97 -4.84 26.66
C VAL A 221 -2.61 -5.39 28.05
N GLU A 222 -3.48 -5.18 29.05
CA GLU A 222 -3.29 -5.66 30.44
C GLU A 222 -4.07 -6.96 30.74
N GLY A 223 -4.48 -7.71 29.71
CA GLY A 223 -5.13 -9.01 29.86
C GLY A 223 -6.67 -8.99 29.91
N GLY A 224 -7.27 -10.09 29.46
CA GLY A 224 -8.70 -10.20 29.18
C GLY A 224 -9.06 -9.83 27.73
N ASP A 225 -10.35 -9.64 27.46
CA ASP A 225 -10.93 -9.50 26.11
C ASP A 225 -11.69 -8.16 25.96
N PHE A 226 -11.39 -7.38 24.91
CA PHE A 226 -12.05 -6.07 24.70
C PHE A 226 -13.48 -6.18 24.16
N THR A 227 -13.89 -7.33 23.63
CA THR A 227 -15.28 -7.59 23.22
C THR A 227 -16.17 -7.98 24.40
N ALA A 228 -15.59 -8.50 25.48
CA ALA A 228 -16.28 -8.58 26.77
C ALA A 228 -16.43 -7.19 27.41
N ALA A 229 -15.35 -6.39 27.42
CA ALA A 229 -15.37 -4.99 27.88
C ALA A 229 -15.76 -3.98 26.78
N LYS A 230 -16.76 -4.32 25.95
CA LYS A 230 -17.03 -3.69 24.63
C LYS A 230 -17.16 -2.17 24.61
N ALA A 231 -17.52 -1.52 25.72
CA ALA A 231 -17.74 -0.09 25.83
C ALA A 231 -16.55 0.68 26.46
N SER A 232 -15.37 0.05 26.59
CA SER A 232 -14.21 0.62 27.27
C SER A 232 -12.91 0.41 26.47
N GLY A 233 -11.97 1.33 26.64
CA GLY A 233 -10.65 1.26 26.03
C GLY A 233 -10.47 2.18 24.83
N GLU A 234 -9.21 2.40 24.48
CA GLU A 234 -8.74 3.40 23.53
C GLU A 234 -7.64 2.79 22.66
N ILE A 235 -7.55 3.24 21.40
CA ILE A 235 -6.39 3.02 20.52
C ILE A 235 -5.89 4.37 20.05
N ALA A 236 -4.62 4.68 20.33
CA ALA A 236 -3.93 5.86 19.84
C ALA A 236 -3.19 5.56 18.53
N ILE A 237 -3.22 6.48 17.57
CA ILE A 237 -2.38 6.41 16.38
C ILE A 237 -1.92 7.79 15.91
N ASN A 238 -0.65 7.92 15.52
CA ASN A 238 -0.14 9.12 14.89
C ASN A 238 1.10 8.83 14.02
N ASN A 239 1.60 9.85 13.33
CA ASN A 239 2.82 9.83 12.52
C ASN A 239 2.83 8.71 11.47
N ILE A 240 1.70 8.54 10.78
CA ILE A 240 1.53 7.50 9.76
C ILE A 240 2.12 8.00 8.44
N SER A 241 3.26 7.46 8.01
CA SER A 241 3.93 7.87 6.78
C SER A 241 4.04 6.71 5.78
N VAL A 242 3.48 6.87 4.59
CA VAL A 242 3.66 5.95 3.46
C VAL A 242 4.72 6.52 2.53
N THR A 243 5.79 5.77 2.30
CA THR A 243 6.95 6.18 1.48
C THR A 243 7.20 5.18 0.34
N GLY A 244 7.92 5.62 -0.69
CA GLY A 244 8.38 4.74 -1.78
C GLY A 244 9.40 5.38 -2.71
N ASN A 245 10.16 4.54 -3.40
CA ASN A 245 11.11 4.95 -4.43
C ASN A 245 10.38 5.23 -5.74
N ALA A 246 10.71 6.32 -6.43
CA ALA A 246 10.15 6.59 -7.75
C ALA A 246 10.64 5.52 -8.75
N VAL A 247 9.71 4.81 -9.38
CA VAL A 247 10.00 3.79 -10.40
C VAL A 247 10.85 4.42 -11.50
N ALA A 248 11.97 3.78 -11.83
CA ALA A 248 12.86 4.26 -12.88
C ALA A 248 12.07 4.46 -14.18
N ALA A 249 12.29 5.62 -14.84
CA ALA A 249 11.78 5.81 -16.18
C ALA A 249 12.33 4.69 -17.09
N PRO A 250 11.52 4.11 -17.99
CA PRO A 250 12.04 3.13 -18.93
C PRO A 250 13.11 3.82 -19.78
N THR A 251 14.37 3.43 -19.58
CA THR A 251 15.47 3.86 -20.45
C THR A 251 15.11 3.51 -21.88
N ALA A 252 15.16 4.50 -22.76
CA ALA A 252 14.92 4.28 -24.17
C ALA A 252 16.04 3.39 -24.69
N THR A 253 15.74 2.11 -24.94
CA THR A 253 16.68 1.22 -25.64
C THR A 253 17.02 1.89 -26.97
N PRO A 254 18.32 2.06 -27.32
CA PRO A 254 18.69 2.57 -28.63
C PRO A 254 17.97 1.77 -29.71
N LYS A 255 17.29 2.48 -30.61
CA LYS A 255 16.64 1.87 -31.77
C LYS A 255 17.73 1.20 -32.60
N ALA A 256 17.76 -0.13 -32.63
CA ALA A 256 18.72 -0.86 -33.46
C ALA A 256 18.58 -0.42 -34.92
N THR A 257 19.62 0.23 -35.44
CA THR A 257 19.73 0.57 -36.86
C THR A 257 19.90 -0.74 -37.63
N THR A 258 18.97 -1.03 -38.54
CA THR A 258 19.02 -2.21 -39.39
C THR A 258 20.09 -2.04 -40.46
N ALA A 259 21.22 -2.72 -40.30
CA ALA A 259 22.15 -3.00 -41.39
C ALA A 259 21.60 -4.10 -42.33
N PRO A 260 22.06 -4.21 -43.59
CA PRO A 260 21.36 -4.98 -44.62
C PRO A 260 21.37 -6.50 -44.44
N SER A 261 20.38 -7.15 -45.07
CA SER A 261 20.19 -8.60 -45.07
C SER A 261 21.25 -9.32 -45.90
N ALA A 262 21.89 -10.33 -45.33
CA ALA A 262 22.64 -11.36 -46.06
C ALA A 262 21.81 -12.66 -46.13
N THR A 263 21.83 -13.31 -47.29
CA THR A 263 20.85 -14.35 -47.68
C THR A 263 21.46 -15.74 -47.65
N THR A 264 20.90 -16.70 -46.90
CA THR A 264 21.07 -18.14 -47.18
C THR A 264 19.82 -18.97 -46.81
N LYS A 265 19.63 -20.05 -47.58
CA LYS A 265 18.44 -20.92 -47.69
C LYS A 265 18.54 -22.12 -46.72
N PRO A 266 17.43 -22.77 -46.29
CA PRO A 266 17.43 -23.64 -45.10
C PRO A 266 17.70 -25.13 -45.36
N LEU A 267 18.11 -25.85 -44.30
CA LEU A 267 18.17 -27.31 -44.21
C LEU A 267 17.54 -27.83 -42.89
N LYS A 268 16.78 -28.92 -43.00
CA LYS A 268 16.13 -29.79 -41.98
C LYS A 268 15.67 -31.06 -42.75
N PRO A 269 15.48 -32.28 -42.19
CA PRO A 269 15.67 -32.81 -40.82
C PRO A 269 16.61 -34.04 -40.73
N SER A 270 16.83 -34.53 -39.51
CA SER A 270 16.74 -35.97 -39.21
C SER A 270 16.30 -36.20 -37.76
N ASP A 271 15.70 -37.36 -37.48
CA ASP A 271 15.04 -37.75 -36.22
C ASP A 271 15.85 -38.82 -35.46
N ASN A 272 15.74 -38.88 -34.12
CA ASN A 272 15.47 -40.14 -33.40
C ASN A 272 15.20 -40.01 -31.88
N THR A 273 13.98 -40.39 -31.49
CA THR A 273 13.60 -41.48 -30.56
C THR A 273 14.39 -41.77 -29.25
N SER A 274 13.76 -41.42 -28.11
CA SER A 274 13.50 -42.19 -26.87
C SER A 274 14.45 -43.30 -26.35
N ASN A 275 14.88 -43.24 -25.07
CA ASN A 275 14.26 -44.01 -23.96
C ASN A 275 14.85 -43.80 -22.53
N ALA A 276 13.93 -43.67 -21.56
CA ALA A 276 13.79 -44.35 -20.25
C ALA A 276 14.98 -44.73 -19.31
N THR A 277 14.82 -44.37 -18.01
CA THR A 277 14.91 -45.26 -16.80
C THR A 277 16.27 -45.87 -16.39
N THR A 278 16.71 -45.91 -15.11
CA THR A 278 16.47 -45.24 -13.79
C THR A 278 17.61 -45.67 -12.82
N ASN A 279 17.91 -44.94 -11.72
CA ASN A 279 17.93 -45.51 -10.34
C ASN A 279 18.31 -44.54 -9.20
N ASN A 280 18.11 -45.04 -7.96
CA ASN A 280 17.91 -44.31 -6.72
C ASN A 280 19.19 -44.07 -5.89
N SER A 281 19.20 -43.01 -5.09
CA SER A 281 20.00 -42.93 -3.86
C SER A 281 19.38 -41.90 -2.92
N GLU A 282 18.98 -42.35 -1.74
CA GLU A 282 18.47 -41.50 -0.67
C GLU A 282 19.65 -40.93 0.13
N ASN A 283 19.65 -39.62 0.39
CA ASN A 283 20.17 -39.14 1.66
C ASN A 283 19.52 -37.83 2.10
N ASN A 284 19.18 -37.73 3.38
CA ASN A 284 18.48 -36.59 3.96
C ASN A 284 19.44 -35.46 4.30
N ASN A 285 19.24 -34.27 3.72
CA ASN A 285 19.52 -33.03 4.47
C ASN A 285 18.61 -31.87 4.01
N SER A 286 18.05 -31.15 4.97
CA SER A 286 17.07 -30.09 4.74
C SER A 286 17.76 -28.77 4.42
N THR A 287 17.85 -28.43 3.12
CA THR A 287 18.36 -27.12 2.66
C THR A 287 17.27 -26.29 1.98
N THR A 288 17.07 -25.07 2.50
CA THR A 288 16.04 -24.11 2.09
C THR A 288 16.29 -23.53 0.70
N THR A 289 15.62 -24.08 -0.31
CA THR A 289 15.74 -23.60 -1.70
C THR A 289 14.83 -22.40 -1.98
N VAL A 290 15.44 -21.27 -2.36
CA VAL A 290 14.74 -20.05 -2.82
C VAL A 290 14.02 -20.33 -4.14
N GLN A 291 12.71 -20.59 -4.10
CA GLN A 291 11.94 -20.94 -5.30
C GLN A 291 11.73 -19.76 -6.25
N LYS A 292 12.55 -19.72 -7.30
CA LYS A 292 12.48 -18.82 -8.46
C LYS A 292 11.07 -18.82 -9.11
N GLN A 293 10.28 -17.79 -8.82
CA GLN A 293 8.87 -17.69 -9.24
C GLN A 293 8.72 -17.70 -10.78
N LYS A 294 7.79 -18.52 -11.30
CA LYS A 294 7.67 -18.77 -12.75
C LYS A 294 6.95 -17.60 -13.46
N THR A 295 7.47 -17.11 -14.58
CA THR A 295 6.91 -15.93 -15.29
C THR A 295 5.81 -16.28 -16.31
N ILE A 296 4.72 -15.49 -16.37
CA ILE A 296 3.65 -15.67 -17.38
C ILE A 296 4.04 -14.98 -18.71
N LYS A 297 4.70 -15.73 -19.61
CA LYS A 297 5.16 -15.20 -20.92
C LYS A 297 4.10 -15.21 -22.04
N SER A 298 3.12 -16.11 -22.00
CA SER A 298 2.27 -16.45 -23.16
C SER A 298 1.01 -15.59 -23.38
N LEU A 299 0.77 -14.55 -22.56
CA LEU A 299 -0.43 -13.72 -22.68
C LEU A 299 -0.50 -12.99 -24.04
N LYS A 300 -1.57 -13.21 -24.81
CA LYS A 300 -1.91 -12.42 -26.01
C LYS A 300 -3.41 -12.42 -26.31
N LEU A 301 -3.95 -11.31 -26.82
CA LEU A 301 -5.28 -11.30 -27.43
C LEU A 301 -5.21 -11.91 -28.84
N THR A 302 -6.24 -12.68 -29.20
CA THR A 302 -6.41 -13.32 -30.52
C THR A 302 -7.62 -12.77 -31.28
N SER A 303 -8.59 -12.14 -30.61
CA SER A 303 -9.68 -11.44 -31.28
C SER A 303 -10.23 -10.31 -30.41
N TYR A 304 -10.41 -9.13 -31.01
CA TYR A 304 -10.90 -7.89 -30.38
C TYR A 304 -11.44 -6.91 -31.44
N LYS A 305 -12.20 -7.41 -32.42
CA LYS A 305 -12.68 -6.65 -33.58
C LYS A 305 -13.67 -5.53 -33.20
N LYS A 306 -13.73 -4.45 -33.99
CA LYS A 306 -14.78 -3.42 -33.96
C LYS A 306 -16.17 -4.08 -33.98
N ASN A 307 -17.14 -3.44 -33.31
CA ASN A 307 -18.54 -3.87 -33.15
C ASN A 307 -18.75 -5.20 -32.38
N SER A 308 -17.69 -5.91 -31.98
CA SER A 308 -17.78 -7.12 -31.14
C SER A 308 -18.07 -6.79 -29.67
N LYS A 309 -18.87 -7.62 -29.00
CA LYS A 309 -18.91 -7.71 -27.52
C LYS A 309 -17.95 -8.77 -26.96
N LEU A 310 -17.17 -9.45 -27.78
CA LEU A 310 -16.34 -10.59 -27.39
C LEU A 310 -14.87 -10.32 -27.65
N ILE A 311 -14.06 -10.44 -26.59
CA ILE A 311 -12.59 -10.50 -26.66
C ILE A 311 -12.16 -11.95 -26.44
N LYS A 312 -11.23 -12.46 -27.27
CA LYS A 312 -10.62 -13.79 -27.13
C LYS A 312 -9.11 -13.65 -26.98
N GLY A 313 -8.46 -14.58 -26.27
CA GLY A 313 -7.01 -14.63 -26.15
C GLY A 313 -6.46 -15.96 -25.64
N LYS A 314 -5.14 -16.02 -25.50
CA LYS A 314 -4.39 -17.13 -24.89
C LYS A 314 -3.46 -16.62 -23.78
N THR A 315 -3.22 -17.45 -22.78
CA THR A 315 -2.24 -17.30 -21.68
C THR A 315 -1.89 -18.71 -21.17
N ILE A 316 -1.27 -18.87 -20.01
CA ILE A 316 -1.04 -20.20 -19.40
C ILE A 316 -2.34 -20.84 -18.89
N LYS A 317 -2.38 -22.17 -18.73
CA LYS A 317 -3.56 -22.91 -18.23
C LYS A 317 -3.98 -22.49 -16.82
N LYS A 318 -5.30 -22.36 -16.58
CA LYS A 318 -5.90 -21.96 -15.28
C LYS A 318 -5.29 -20.67 -14.70
N ALA A 319 -5.20 -19.61 -15.50
CA ALA A 319 -4.79 -18.27 -15.07
C ALA A 319 -5.97 -17.30 -15.13
N THR A 320 -6.05 -16.38 -14.18
CA THR A 320 -7.07 -15.31 -14.16
C THR A 320 -6.58 -14.16 -15.02
N VAL A 321 -7.38 -13.78 -16.02
CA VAL A 321 -7.10 -12.72 -16.97
C VAL A 321 -8.00 -11.52 -16.70
N PHE A 322 -7.38 -10.35 -16.57
CA PHE A 322 -8.04 -9.08 -16.35
C PHE A 322 -7.95 -8.23 -17.62
N VAL A 323 -9.09 -7.81 -18.15
CA VAL A 323 -9.21 -6.98 -19.35
C VAL A 323 -9.90 -5.68 -18.97
N THR A 324 -9.30 -4.53 -19.28
CA THR A 324 -9.92 -3.21 -19.09
C THR A 324 -10.21 -2.58 -20.45
N VAL A 325 -11.43 -2.11 -20.65
CA VAL A 325 -11.89 -1.41 -21.87
C VAL A 325 -12.57 -0.11 -21.46
N LYS A 326 -12.04 1.04 -21.88
CA LYS A 326 -12.52 2.38 -21.48
C LYS A 326 -12.78 2.50 -19.96
N GLY A 327 -11.82 2.10 -19.14
CA GLY A 327 -11.92 2.13 -17.66
C GLY A 327 -12.75 1.01 -17.02
N LYS A 328 -13.66 0.35 -17.74
CA LYS A 328 -14.44 -0.78 -17.19
C LYS A 328 -13.61 -2.06 -17.21
N LYS A 329 -13.44 -2.68 -16.03
CA LYS A 329 -12.72 -3.95 -15.84
C LYS A 329 -13.64 -5.15 -16.11
N TYR A 330 -13.05 -6.23 -16.63
CA TYR A 330 -13.68 -7.52 -16.89
C TYR A 330 -12.67 -8.63 -16.54
N THR A 331 -13.16 -9.77 -16.06
CA THR A 331 -12.31 -10.89 -15.63
C THR A 331 -12.75 -12.17 -16.33
N ALA A 332 -11.81 -13.04 -16.70
CA ALA A 332 -12.07 -14.40 -17.17
C ALA A 332 -10.94 -15.35 -16.81
N THR A 333 -11.27 -16.60 -16.47
CA THR A 333 -10.29 -17.66 -16.23
C THR A 333 -9.95 -18.37 -17.53
N SER A 334 -8.67 -18.67 -17.77
CA SER A 334 -8.24 -19.43 -18.93
C SER A 334 -8.50 -20.93 -18.77
N SER A 335 -8.81 -21.60 -19.89
CA SER A 335 -9.12 -23.03 -19.96
C SER A 335 -7.95 -23.93 -19.53
N LYS A 336 -8.19 -25.25 -19.48
CA LYS A 336 -7.14 -26.28 -19.36
C LYS A 336 -6.04 -26.14 -20.45
N THR A 337 -6.38 -25.58 -21.61
CA THR A 337 -5.48 -25.27 -22.74
C THR A 337 -5.05 -23.79 -22.83
N GLY A 338 -5.30 -22.99 -21.78
CA GLY A 338 -4.84 -21.60 -21.68
C GLY A 338 -5.62 -20.57 -22.53
N SER A 339 -6.71 -20.96 -23.18
CA SER A 339 -7.55 -20.03 -23.97
C SER A 339 -8.60 -19.35 -23.09
N PHE A 340 -8.92 -18.08 -23.35
CA PHE A 340 -9.93 -17.32 -22.61
C PHE A 340 -10.86 -16.52 -23.53
N LYS A 341 -12.08 -16.24 -23.03
CA LYS A 341 -13.11 -15.43 -23.67
C LYS A 341 -13.67 -14.43 -22.65
N VAL A 342 -13.82 -13.17 -23.02
CA VAL A 342 -14.39 -12.08 -22.19
C VAL A 342 -15.58 -11.46 -22.91
N LYS A 343 -16.77 -11.52 -22.30
CA LYS A 343 -18.00 -10.88 -22.80
C LYS A 343 -18.12 -9.48 -22.20
N LEU A 344 -18.19 -8.47 -23.06
CA LEU A 344 -18.28 -7.06 -22.71
C LEU A 344 -19.74 -6.62 -22.61
N SER A 345 -20.00 -5.60 -21.77
CA SER A 345 -21.33 -5.00 -21.65
C SER A 345 -21.73 -4.21 -22.90
N LYS A 346 -20.80 -3.41 -23.45
CA LYS A 346 -20.97 -2.59 -24.67
C LYS A 346 -20.06 -3.11 -25.81
N LYS A 347 -20.46 -2.89 -27.07
CA LYS A 347 -19.68 -3.24 -28.27
C LYS A 347 -18.39 -2.40 -28.35
N LEU A 348 -17.29 -3.00 -28.81
CA LEU A 348 -16.02 -2.31 -29.07
C LEU A 348 -16.16 -1.29 -30.20
N LYS A 349 -15.66 -0.05 -29.99
CA LYS A 349 -15.55 0.97 -31.05
C LYS A 349 -14.09 1.08 -31.53
N LYS A 350 -13.90 1.55 -32.77
CA LYS A 350 -12.57 1.88 -33.34
C LYS A 350 -11.81 2.82 -32.38
N GLY A 351 -10.51 2.63 -32.24
CA GLY A 351 -9.65 3.40 -31.35
C GLY A 351 -9.77 3.07 -29.86
N ASN A 352 -10.67 2.17 -29.42
CA ASN A 352 -10.74 1.78 -28.01
C ASN A 352 -9.42 1.12 -27.56
N LYS A 353 -8.85 1.64 -26.47
CA LYS A 353 -7.71 1.04 -25.77
C LYS A 353 -8.20 -0.09 -24.89
N ILE A 354 -7.59 -1.26 -25.07
CA ILE A 354 -7.81 -2.48 -24.29
C ILE A 354 -6.50 -2.79 -23.57
N THR A 355 -6.49 -2.83 -22.24
CA THR A 355 -5.33 -3.30 -21.47
C THR A 355 -5.62 -4.66 -20.87
N VAL A 356 -4.65 -5.57 -20.91
CA VAL A 356 -4.81 -6.94 -20.42
C VAL A 356 -3.57 -7.42 -19.65
N TYR A 357 -3.78 -8.08 -18.52
CA TYR A 357 -2.75 -8.83 -17.78
C TYR A 357 -3.35 -10.13 -17.22
N ALA A 358 -2.50 -11.04 -16.79
CA ALA A 358 -2.87 -12.33 -16.23
C ALA A 358 -2.09 -12.64 -14.94
N THR A 359 -2.73 -13.36 -14.02
CA THR A 359 -2.18 -13.81 -12.74
C THR A 359 -2.44 -15.30 -12.54
N LYS A 360 -1.61 -15.96 -11.72
CA LYS A 360 -1.81 -17.34 -11.26
C LYS A 360 -0.98 -17.60 -10.00
N LYS A 361 -1.51 -18.37 -9.04
CA LYS A 361 -0.76 -18.81 -7.84
C LYS A 361 0.54 -19.52 -8.27
N GLY A 362 1.67 -19.15 -7.65
CA GLY A 362 3.00 -19.66 -8.00
C GLY A 362 3.66 -19.03 -9.24
N TYR A 363 3.02 -18.01 -9.86
CA TYR A 363 3.57 -17.31 -11.01
C TYR A 363 3.64 -15.79 -10.78
N THR A 364 4.69 -15.16 -11.29
CA THR A 364 4.78 -13.69 -11.37
C THR A 364 3.78 -13.18 -12.39
N GLN A 365 3.05 -12.11 -12.06
CA GLN A 365 2.07 -11.48 -12.96
C GLN A 365 2.68 -11.18 -14.33
N SER A 366 1.92 -11.42 -15.41
CA SER A 366 2.37 -11.05 -16.76
C SER A 366 2.54 -9.54 -16.91
N LYS A 367 3.50 -9.09 -17.72
CA LYS A 367 3.52 -7.71 -18.22
C LYS A 367 2.15 -7.31 -18.81
N THR A 368 1.63 -6.15 -18.44
CA THR A 368 0.39 -5.61 -19.00
C THR A 368 0.56 -5.29 -20.48
N LYS A 369 -0.28 -5.86 -21.35
CA LYS A 369 -0.28 -5.59 -22.79
C LYS A 369 -1.40 -4.63 -23.14
N SER A 370 -1.13 -3.66 -24.02
CA SER A 370 -2.10 -2.71 -24.53
C SER A 370 -2.39 -2.98 -26.00
N TYR A 371 -3.66 -2.97 -26.37
CA TYR A 371 -4.15 -3.14 -27.73
C TYR A 371 -5.06 -1.96 -28.09
N LYS A 372 -5.06 -1.54 -29.35
CA LYS A 372 -5.98 -0.54 -29.90
C LYS A 372 -6.88 -1.24 -30.90
N VAL A 373 -8.20 -1.12 -30.75
CA VAL A 373 -9.17 -1.65 -31.73
C VAL A 373 -8.97 -0.88 -33.04
N LYS A 374 -8.64 -1.62 -34.11
CA LYS A 374 -8.53 -1.07 -35.48
C LYS A 374 -9.90 -0.78 -36.08
#